data_AF-A0A844EGV2-F1
#
_entry.id   AF-A0A844EGV2-F1
#
_cell.length_a   1.000
_cell.length_b   1.000
_cell.length_c   1.000
_cell.angle_alpha   90.00
_cell.angle_beta   90.00
_cell.angle_gamma   90.00
#
_symmetry.space_group_name_H-M   'P 1'
#
loop_
_entity.id
_entity.type
_entity.pdbx_description
1 polymer ?
#
loop_
_entity_poly.entity_id
_entity_poly.type
_entity_poly.pdbx_seq_one_letter_code
_entity_poly.pdbx_strand_id
1 'polypeptide(L)'
;RLIINGVNRHEWDCDSGRVVSVEDMKEDIRTFKKNNINAVRTCHYPDHTLWYHLCDMNGIYVMAENNLESHGTWQKLGAVEPSYNVP
;
A
#
# COMPACT_ATOMS: atom_id res chain seq x y z
N ARG A 1 -19.15 -14.07 -9.47
CA ARG A 1 -17.67 -14.06 -9.60
C ARG A 1 -17.19 -12.64 -9.37
N LEU A 2 -16.21 -12.43 -8.48
CA LEU A 2 -15.61 -11.11 -8.23
C LEU A 2 -14.46 -10.88 -9.23
N ILE A 3 -14.36 -9.67 -9.79
CA ILE A 3 -13.25 -9.24 -10.64
C ILE A 3 -12.54 -8.10 -9.92
N ILE A 4 -11.24 -8.25 -9.67
CA ILE A 4 -10.40 -7.27 -8.99
C ILE A 4 -9.63 -6.46 -10.04
N ASN A 5 -10.08 -5.22 -10.25
CA ASN A 5 -9.37 -4.20 -11.02
C ASN A 5 -8.58 -3.36 -10.02
N GLY A 6 -7.52 -3.96 -9.48
CA GLY A 6 -6.80 -3.45 -8.31
C GLY A 6 -5.49 -2.74 -8.62
N VAL A 7 -5.04 -1.92 -7.67
CA VAL A 7 -3.72 -1.26 -7.68
C VAL A 7 -2.98 -1.48 -6.35
N ASN A 8 -1.67 -1.33 -6.37
CA ASN A 8 -0.83 -1.24 -5.18
C ASN A 8 -0.62 0.25 -4.85
N ARG A 9 -0.81 0.62 -3.58
CA ARG A 9 -0.65 2.00 -3.12
C ARG A 9 0.34 2.03 -1.97
N HIS A 10 1.41 2.81 -2.13
CA HIS A 10 2.21 3.30 -1.01
C HIS A 10 1.57 4.58 -0.48
N GLU A 11 1.46 4.72 0.85
CA GLU A 11 1.08 5.98 1.48
C GLU A 11 2.26 6.97 1.38
N TRP A 12 2.23 7.81 0.34
CA TRP A 12 3.30 8.73 0.01
C TRP A 12 2.78 10.01 -0.66
N ASP A 13 3.40 11.13 -0.33
CA ASP A 13 3.25 12.44 -0.96
C ASP A 13 4.64 13.01 -1.31
N CYS A 14 4.74 13.79 -2.40
CA CYS A 14 6.04 14.27 -2.89
C CYS A 14 6.67 15.34 -2.00
N ASP A 15 5.87 16.11 -1.27
CA ASP A 15 6.35 17.22 -0.44
C ASP A 15 6.53 16.80 1.02
N SER A 16 5.65 15.92 1.52
CA SER A 16 5.58 15.51 2.94
C SER A 16 6.01 14.06 3.21
N GLY A 17 6.34 13.30 2.18
CA GLY A 17 6.80 11.91 2.30
C GLY A 17 5.68 10.99 2.80
N ARG A 18 5.89 10.29 3.93
CA ARG A 18 4.90 9.35 4.50
C ARG A 18 3.77 10.03 5.28
N VAL A 19 3.74 11.36 5.38
CA VAL A 19 2.70 12.10 6.11
C VAL A 19 1.64 12.59 5.12
N VAL A 20 0.80 11.67 4.66
CA VAL A 20 -0.23 11.97 3.65
C VAL A 20 -1.44 12.68 4.29
N SER A 21 -1.93 13.73 3.64
CA SER A 21 -3.10 14.48 4.12
C SER A 21 -4.43 13.78 3.78
N VAL A 22 -5.52 14.21 4.41
CA VAL A 22 -6.86 13.69 4.10
C VAL A 22 -7.26 14.06 2.66
N GLU A 23 -6.82 15.21 2.18
CA GLU A 23 -7.10 15.72 0.84
C GLU A 23 -6.41 14.86 -0.23
N ASP A 24 -5.19 14.41 0.02
CA ASP A 24 -4.46 13.49 -0.85
C ASP A 24 -5.18 12.13 -0.93
N MET A 25 -5.60 11.58 0.22
CA MET A 25 -6.38 10.33 0.25
C MET A 25 -7.69 10.46 -0.53
N LYS A 26 -8.37 11.61 -0.45
CA LYS A 26 -9.59 11.86 -1.24
C LYS A 26 -9.26 11.92 -2.73
N GLU A 27 -8.13 12.50 -3.12
CA GLU A 27 -7.69 12.56 -4.51
C GLU A 27 -7.33 11.17 -5.07
N ASP A 28 -6.68 10.32 -4.27
CA ASP A 28 -6.44 8.91 -4.61
C ASP A 28 -7.76 8.20 -4.94
N ILE A 29 -8.78 8.36 -4.09
CA ILE A 29 -10.11 7.78 -4.32
C ILE A 29 -10.77 8.33 -5.59
N ARG A 30 -10.69 9.65 -5.84
CA ARG A 30 -11.20 10.25 -7.09
C ARG A 30 -10.50 9.65 -8.31
N THR A 31 -9.18 9.47 -8.23
CA THR A 31 -8.38 8.84 -9.28
C THR A 31 -8.82 7.39 -9.50
N PHE A 32 -9.08 6.62 -8.44
CA PHE A 32 -9.56 5.24 -8.57
C PHE A 32 -10.89 5.19 -9.31
N LYS A 33 -11.86 6.02 -8.90
CA LYS A 33 -13.19 6.10 -9.52
C LYS A 33 -13.12 6.51 -10.99
N LYS A 34 -12.34 7.53 -11.31
CA LYS A 34 -12.17 8.03 -12.70
C LYS A 34 -11.59 6.96 -13.63
N ASN A 35 -10.78 6.04 -13.10
CA ASN A 35 -10.08 5.00 -13.86
C ASN A 35 -10.69 3.59 -13.70
N ASN A 36 -11.90 3.47 -13.17
CA ASN A 36 -12.59 2.18 -12.98
C ASN A 36 -11.81 1.15 -12.12
N ILE A 37 -10.98 1.65 -11.19
CA ILE A 37 -10.29 0.84 -10.18
C ILE A 37 -11.30 0.53 -9.06
N ASN A 38 -11.34 -0.73 -8.64
CA ASN A 38 -12.30 -1.20 -7.62
C ASN A 38 -11.63 -1.80 -6.38
N ALA A 39 -10.30 -1.92 -6.36
CA ALA A 39 -9.58 -2.49 -5.23
C ALA A 39 -8.20 -1.85 -5.04
N VAL A 40 -7.69 -1.93 -3.81
CA VAL A 40 -6.36 -1.46 -3.44
C VAL A 40 -5.69 -2.45 -2.47
N ARG A 41 -4.38 -2.62 -2.63
CA ARG A 41 -3.51 -3.28 -1.65
C ARG A 41 -2.64 -2.24 -0.97
N THR A 42 -2.63 -2.23 0.37
CA THR A 42 -1.80 -1.31 1.18
C THR A 42 -0.36 -1.85 1.21
N CYS A 43 0.41 -1.60 0.16
CA CYS A 43 1.75 -2.16 0.02
C CYS A 43 2.78 -1.31 0.78
N HIS A 44 3.60 -1.84 1.67
CA HIS A 44 3.70 -3.20 2.21
C HIS A 44 3.52 -3.16 3.74
N TYR A 45 2.54 -2.38 4.18
CA TYR A 45 2.28 -2.05 5.56
C TYR A 45 0.84 -1.55 5.73
N PRO A 46 0.29 -1.54 6.96
CA PRO A 46 -1.00 -0.91 7.22
C PRO A 46 -0.94 0.60 6.98
N ASP A 47 -1.96 1.13 6.31
CA ASP A 47 -2.12 2.58 6.09
C ASP A 47 -2.79 3.24 7.31
N HIS A 48 -2.93 4.57 7.28
CA HIS A 48 -3.69 5.31 8.30
C HIS A 48 -5.15 4.82 8.42
N THR A 49 -5.72 4.73 9.62
CA THR A 49 -7.07 4.17 9.86
C THR A 49 -8.17 4.83 9.02
N LEU A 50 -8.04 6.15 8.77
CA LEU A 50 -8.97 6.91 7.93
C LEU A 50 -9.05 6.39 6.50
N TRP A 51 -7.96 5.84 5.94
CA TRP A 51 -7.95 5.27 4.59
C TRP A 51 -8.95 4.13 4.45
N TYR A 52 -9.03 3.25 5.44
CA TYR A 52 -9.99 2.14 5.46
C TYR A 52 -11.43 2.64 5.49
N HIS A 53 -11.73 3.65 6.32
CA HIS A 53 -13.06 4.28 6.33
C HIS A 53 -13.41 4.95 5.00
N LEU A 54 -12.43 5.60 4.35
CA LEU A 54 -12.63 6.17 3.02
C LEU A 54 -12.92 5.07 1.99
N CYS A 55 -12.23 3.94 2.06
CA CYS A 55 -12.49 2.79 1.19
C CYS A 55 -13.89 2.21 1.41
N ASP A 56 -14.34 2.06 2.66
CA ASP A 56 -15.69 1.62 3.01
C ASP A 56 -16.76 2.55 2.41
N MET A 57 -16.61 3.86 2.63
CA MET A 57 -17.56 4.87 2.12
C MET A 57 -17.63 4.91 0.59
N ASN A 58 -16.53 4.57 -0.09
CA ASN A 58 -16.43 4.64 -1.54
C ASN A 58 -16.57 3.28 -2.22
N GLY A 59 -16.77 2.19 -1.48
CA GLY A 59 -16.90 0.84 -2.06
C GLY A 59 -15.64 0.38 -2.80
N ILE A 60 -14.47 0.51 -2.17
CA ILE A 60 -13.19 0.00 -2.67
C ILE A 60 -12.81 -1.24 -1.85
N TYR A 61 -12.56 -2.36 -2.52
CA TYR A 61 -12.07 -3.57 -1.85
C TYR A 61 -10.63 -3.37 -1.37
N VAL A 62 -10.33 -3.69 -0.11
CA VAL A 62 -9.00 -3.50 0.46
C VAL A 62 -8.33 -4.84 0.76
N MET A 63 -7.10 -5.00 0.31
CA MET A 63 -6.17 -6.02 0.78
C MET A 63 -5.22 -5.37 1.80
N ALA A 64 -5.53 -5.53 3.08
CA ALA A 64 -4.72 -5.00 4.18
C ALA A 64 -3.49 -5.88 4.39
N GLU A 65 -2.29 -5.32 4.19
CA GLU A 65 -1.03 -6.05 4.33
C GLU A 65 -0.34 -5.75 5.66
N ASN A 66 0.28 -6.77 6.26
CA ASN A 66 1.12 -6.62 7.44
C ASN A 66 2.43 -5.92 7.10
N ASN A 67 2.96 -5.11 8.03
CA ASN A 67 4.27 -4.49 7.90
C ASN A 67 5.38 -5.52 8.18
N LEU A 68 5.64 -6.38 7.20
CA LEU A 68 6.69 -7.40 7.28
C LEU A 68 7.29 -7.62 5.90
N GLU A 69 8.52 -7.15 5.72
CA GLU A 69 9.28 -7.36 4.50
C GLU A 69 10.73 -7.71 4.86
N SER A 70 11.21 -8.87 4.39
CA SER A 70 12.58 -9.35 4.59
C SER A 70 13.30 -9.58 3.27
N HIS A 71 12.95 -8.80 2.23
CA HIS A 71 13.53 -8.93 0.90
C HIS A 71 15.07 -8.78 0.89
N GLY A 72 15.66 -8.17 1.92
CA GLY A 72 17.12 -8.09 2.08
C GLY A 72 17.81 -9.39 2.54
N THR A 73 17.08 -10.44 2.93
CA THR A 73 17.66 -11.66 3.54
C THR A 73 18.00 -12.77 2.54
N TRP A 74 17.80 -12.54 1.24
CA TRP A 74 18.20 -13.49 0.22
C TRP A 74 19.72 -13.58 0.16
N GLN A 75 20.28 -14.79 0.26
CA GLN A 75 21.72 -15.00 0.14
C GLN A 75 22.20 -14.56 -1.25
N LYS A 76 23.11 -13.59 -1.30
CA LYS A 76 23.85 -13.30 -2.52
C LYS A 76 24.86 -14.42 -2.75
N LEU A 77 24.79 -15.07 -3.92
CA LEU A 77 25.88 -15.89 -4.47
C LEU A 77 26.29 -17.12 -3.63
N GLY A 78 25.37 -17.70 -2.84
CA GLY A 78 25.65 -18.90 -2.04
C GLY A 78 26.62 -18.69 -0.88
N ALA A 79 26.95 -17.44 -0.55
CA ALA A 79 27.71 -17.10 0.64
C ALA A 79 26.76 -16.97 1.84
N VAL A 80 27.07 -17.68 2.92
CA VAL A 80 26.44 -17.44 4.23
C VAL A 80 27.12 -16.23 4.85
N GLU A 81 26.70 -15.02 4.46
CA GLU A 81 27.07 -13.80 5.19
C GLU A 81 26.07 -13.56 6.33
N PRO A 82 26.51 -13.50 7.60
CA PRO A 82 25.64 -13.27 8.75
C PRO A 82 25.32 -11.77 8.94
N SER A 83 25.48 -10.94 7.90
CA SER A 83 24.98 -9.56 7.95
C SER A 83 23.47 -9.63 7.83
N TYR A 84 22.79 -9.81 8.96
CA TYR A 84 21.35 -9.63 9.04
C TYR A 84 21.05 -8.23 8.51
N ASN A 85 20.54 -8.15 7.29
CA ASN A 85 19.82 -6.98 6.85
C ASN A 85 18.53 -6.96 7.66
N VAL A 86 18.61 -6.33 8.83
CA VAL A 86 17.44 -5.92 9.58
C VAL A 86 16.93 -4.67 8.85
N PRO A 87 15.68 -4.66 8.35
CA PRO A 87 15.03 -3.43 7.91
C PRO A 87 14.93 -2.42 9.04
#